data_AF-A7SSV4-F1
#
_entry.id   AF-A7SSV4-F1
#
_cell.length_a   1.000
_cell.length_b   1.000
_cell.length_c   1.000
_cell.angle_alpha   90.00
_cell.angle_beta   90.00
_cell.angle_gamma   90.00
#
_symmetry.space_group_name_H-M   'P 1'
#
loop_
_entity.id
_entity.type
_entity.pdbx_description
1 polymer ?
#
loop_
_entity_poly.entity_id
_entity_poly.type
_entity_poly.pdbx_seq_one_letter_code
_entity_poly.pdbx_strand_id
1 'polypeptide(L)'
;MTAVRCLHIFTDETLNARDIQLQLERVKAKNEILERDNGKLEERCDELFEEIVRMKESQREVEEEQEKLFKDIETLEDENFYLRKYVDKIQELEEMTNTSKRLDQLKDRQQRRKIKELKTNVERALWFAKAFGLRLASVTFKATNDKDASIEL
;
A
#
# COMPACT_ATOMS: atom_id res chain seq x y z
N MET A 1 87.59 -38.57 58.19
CA MET A 1 87.06 -39.30 57.03
C MET A 1 85.81 -38.58 56.56
N THR A 2 85.83 -37.97 55.39
CA THR A 2 84.72 -37.18 54.85
C THR A 2 83.75 -38.12 54.13
N ALA A 3 82.49 -38.15 54.55
CA ALA A 3 81.45 -38.98 53.96
C ALA A 3 81.11 -38.48 52.55
N VAL A 4 81.32 -39.33 51.55
CA VAL A 4 80.89 -39.07 50.17
C VAL A 4 79.40 -39.36 50.06
N ARG A 5 78.60 -38.33 49.75
CA ARG A 5 77.18 -38.47 49.44
C ARG A 5 77.06 -38.87 47.97
N CYS A 6 76.42 -40.01 47.71
CA CYS A 6 76.13 -40.47 46.35
C CYS A 6 74.72 -40.01 45.96
N LEU A 7 74.60 -39.30 44.84
CA LEU A 7 73.34 -38.83 44.30
C LEU A 7 72.95 -39.74 43.13
N HIS A 8 71.82 -40.44 43.22
CA HIS A 8 71.28 -41.22 42.11
C HIS A 8 70.24 -40.37 41.39
N ILE A 9 70.45 -40.11 40.11
CA ILE A 9 69.49 -39.42 39.25
C ILE A 9 69.08 -40.42 38.18
N PHE A 10 67.78 -40.72 38.10
CA PHE A 10 67.25 -41.59 37.06
C PHE A 10 66.90 -40.75 35.82
N THR A 11 67.26 -41.24 34.63
CA THR A 11 67.17 -40.46 33.38
C THR A 11 65.74 -40.18 32.93
N ASP A 12 64.78 -40.98 33.39
CA ASP A 12 63.33 -40.80 33.23
C ASP A 12 62.76 -39.69 34.12
N GLU A 13 63.45 -39.32 35.20
CA GLU A 13 63.14 -38.18 36.06
C GLU A 13 63.82 -36.88 35.58
N THR A 14 64.71 -36.96 34.58
CA THR A 14 65.42 -35.80 34.02
C THR A 14 64.81 -35.35 32.71
N LEU A 15 64.37 -34.09 32.65
CA LEU A 15 63.96 -33.45 31.41
C LEU A 15 65.15 -32.72 30.77
N ASN A 16 65.29 -32.87 29.45
CA ASN A 16 66.27 -32.12 28.69
C ASN A 16 65.81 -30.66 28.55
N ALA A 17 66.58 -29.74 29.15
CA ALA A 17 66.29 -28.31 29.11
C ALA A 17 66.13 -27.77 27.69
N ARG A 18 66.86 -28.34 26.71
CA ARG A 18 66.76 -27.94 25.30
C ARG A 18 65.42 -28.33 24.67
N ASP A 19 64.91 -29.51 25.01
CA ASP A 19 63.63 -29.98 24.48
C ASP A 19 62.47 -29.19 25.07
N ILE A 20 62.55 -28.82 26.35
CA ILE A 20 61.61 -27.89 26.99
C ILE A 20 61.64 -26.53 26.31
N GLN A 21 62.82 -25.98 26.02
CA GLN A 21 62.95 -24.68 25.33
C GLN A 21 62.32 -24.72 23.93
N LEU A 22 62.57 -25.77 23.15
CA LEU A 22 61.96 -25.94 21.83
C LEU A 22 60.43 -26.07 21.89
N GLN A 23 59.90 -26.80 22.88
CA GLN A 23 58.46 -26.89 23.08
C GLN A 23 57.85 -25.54 23.49
N LEU A 24 58.53 -24.80 24.37
CA LEU A 24 58.10 -23.47 24.80
C LEU A 24 58.03 -22.50 23.62
N GLU A 25 59.03 -22.47 22.74
CA GLU A 25 59.02 -21.66 21.52
C GLU A 25 57.88 -22.04 20.57
N ARG A 26 57.63 -23.34 20.37
CA ARG A 26 56.51 -23.81 19.55
C ARG A 26 55.17 -23.39 20.13
N VAL A 27 54.99 -23.49 21.45
CA VAL A 27 53.76 -23.09 22.11
C VAL A 27 53.56 -21.58 22.01
N LYS A 28 54.61 -20.77 22.21
CA LYS A 28 54.54 -19.32 22.03
C LYS A 28 54.13 -18.93 20.62
N ALA A 29 54.79 -19.50 19.60
CA ALA A 29 54.45 -19.24 18.21
C ALA A 29 53.00 -19.62 17.88
N LYS A 30 52.50 -20.73 18.42
CA LYS A 30 51.08 -21.12 18.27
C LYS A 30 50.15 -20.13 18.98
N ASN A 31 50.51 -19.68 20.19
CA ASN A 31 49.70 -18.75 20.95
C ASN A 31 49.57 -17.40 20.22
N GLU A 32 50.66 -16.88 19.65
CA GLU A 32 50.65 -15.66 18.84
C GLU A 32 49.79 -15.77 17.57
N ILE A 33 49.70 -16.96 16.96
CA ILE A 33 48.80 -17.21 15.82
C ILE A 33 47.35 -17.21 16.30
N LEU A 34 47.05 -17.94 17.38
CA LEU A 34 45.70 -18.03 17.93
C LEU A 34 45.18 -16.66 18.41
N GLU A 35 46.02 -15.84 19.04
CA GLU A 35 45.65 -14.48 19.44
C GLU A 35 45.29 -13.61 18.23
N ARG A 36 46.06 -13.71 17.14
CA ARG A 36 45.75 -13.01 15.88
C ARG A 36 44.45 -13.50 15.24
N ASP A 37 44.24 -14.81 15.21
CA ASP A 37 43.04 -15.38 14.60
C ASP A 37 41.79 -15.10 15.44
N ASN A 38 41.89 -15.09 16.78
CA ASN A 38 40.83 -14.63 17.66
C ASN A 38 40.47 -13.16 17.41
N GLY A 39 41.47 -12.27 17.27
CA GLY A 39 41.21 -10.86 16.96
C GLY A 39 40.42 -10.68 15.65
N LYS A 40 40.80 -11.42 14.59
CA LYS A 40 40.05 -11.41 13.32
C LYS A 40 38.63 -11.95 13.45
N LEU A 41 38.43 -12.96 14.31
CA LEU A 41 37.11 -13.53 14.56
C LEU A 41 36.23 -12.55 15.32
N GLU A 42 36.78 -11.83 16.29
CA GLU A 42 36.07 -10.76 17.03
C GLU A 42 35.65 -9.64 16.08
N GLU A 43 36.57 -9.12 15.25
CA GLU A 43 36.26 -8.10 14.24
C GLU A 43 35.12 -8.56 13.31
N ARG A 44 35.20 -9.80 12.82
CA ARG A 44 34.16 -10.34 11.93
C ARG A 44 32.82 -10.54 12.63
N CYS A 45 32.83 -10.90 13.92
CA CYS A 45 31.61 -10.99 14.71
C CYS A 45 30.95 -9.61 14.81
N ASP A 46 31.71 -8.57 15.13
CA ASP A 46 31.21 -7.21 15.22
C ASP A 46 30.62 -6.72 13.89
N GLU A 47 31.31 -6.95 12.77
CA GLU A 47 30.80 -6.64 11.42
C GLU A 47 29.46 -7.34 11.12
N LEU A 48 29.36 -8.63 11.42
CA LEU A 48 28.14 -9.41 11.21
C LEU A 48 27.01 -8.93 12.13
N PHE A 49 27.31 -8.53 13.36
CA PHE A 49 26.31 -7.96 14.26
C PHE A 49 25.75 -6.64 13.71
N GLU A 50 26.59 -5.75 13.20
CA GLU A 50 26.15 -4.51 12.56
C GLU A 50 25.31 -4.77 11.31
N GLU A 51 25.68 -5.75 10.49
CA GLU A 51 24.91 -6.16 9.32
C GLU A 51 23.52 -6.70 9.70
N ILE A 52 23.45 -7.55 10.74
CA ILE A 52 22.18 -8.08 11.25
C ILE A 52 21.27 -6.95 11.76
N VAL A 53 21.82 -5.97 12.47
CA VAL A 53 21.04 -4.82 12.96
C VAL A 53 20.47 -4.02 11.79
N ARG A 54 21.31 -3.67 10.80
CA ARG A 54 20.87 -2.96 9.59
C ARG A 54 19.80 -3.72 8.82
N MET A 55 19.96 -5.03 8.64
CA MET A 55 18.97 -5.85 7.95
C MET A 55 17.64 -5.90 8.71
N LYS A 56 17.65 -5.96 10.04
CA LYS A 56 16.43 -5.94 10.85
C LYS A 56 15.70 -4.60 10.75
N GLU A 57 16.44 -3.50 10.74
CA GLU A 57 15.85 -2.16 10.56
C GLU A 57 15.19 -2.03 9.18
N SER A 58 15.90 -2.43 8.12
CA SER A 58 15.37 -2.44 6.76
C SER A 58 14.16 -3.37 6.61
N GLN A 59 14.18 -4.55 7.22
CA GLN A 59 13.04 -5.46 7.22
C GLN A 59 11.80 -4.82 7.85
N ARG A 60 11.98 -4.14 8.99
CA ARG A 60 10.87 -3.45 9.66
C ARG A 60 10.29 -2.34 8.78
N GLU A 61 11.12 -1.56 8.10
CA GLU A 61 10.65 -0.52 7.17
C GLU A 61 9.80 -1.10 6.04
N VAL A 62 10.24 -2.22 5.45
CA VAL A 62 9.48 -2.92 4.40
C VAL A 62 8.16 -3.48 4.93
N GLU A 63 8.14 -4.02 6.15
CA GLU A 63 6.90 -4.51 6.80
C GLU A 63 5.90 -3.37 7.04
N GLU A 64 6.37 -2.20 7.48
CA GLU A 64 5.53 -1.01 7.67
C GLU A 64 4.97 -0.48 6.34
N GLU A 65 5.76 -0.50 5.26
CA GLU A 65 5.30 -0.13 3.92
C GLU A 65 4.27 -1.12 3.36
N GLN A 66 4.49 -2.43 3.56
CA GLN A 66 3.52 -3.45 3.18
C GLN A 66 2.18 -3.25 3.87
N GLU A 67 2.18 -2.97 5.18
CA GLU A 67 0.94 -2.75 5.92
C GLU A 67 0.16 -1.53 5.38
N LYS A 68 0.86 -0.45 5.01
CA LYS A 68 0.23 0.71 4.37
C LYS A 68 -0.38 0.35 3.02
N LEU A 69 0.36 -0.37 2.18
CA LEU A 69 -0.14 -0.79 0.86
C LEU A 69 -1.37 -1.69 0.97
N PHE A 70 -1.43 -2.60 1.95
CA PHE A 70 -2.61 -3.42 2.17
C PHE A 70 -3.85 -2.59 2.55
N LYS A 71 -3.68 -1.58 3.41
CA LYS A 71 -4.77 -0.65 3.74
C LYS A 71 -5.23 0.14 2.52
N ASP A 72 -4.29 0.63 1.71
CA ASP A 72 -4.62 1.37 0.48
C ASP A 72 -5.40 0.47 -0.50
N ILE A 73 -5.00 -0.80 -0.67
CA ILE A 73 -5.74 -1.77 -1.48
C ILE A 73 -7.18 -1.94 -0.97
N GLU A 74 -7.36 -2.15 0.34
CA GLU A 74 -8.70 -2.30 0.94
C GLU A 74 -9.57 -1.07 0.66
N THR A 75 -9.03 0.14 0.84
CA THR A 75 -9.77 1.38 0.52
C THR A 75 -10.15 1.48 -0.96
N LEU A 76 -9.25 1.11 -1.87
CA LEU A 76 -9.50 1.15 -3.31
C LEU A 76 -10.51 0.08 -3.75
N GLU A 77 -10.55 -1.07 -3.09
CA GLU A 77 -11.56 -2.10 -3.33
C GLU A 77 -12.95 -1.62 -2.91
N ASP A 78 -13.06 -0.98 -1.75
CA ASP A 78 -14.30 -0.35 -1.28
C ASP A 78 -14.77 0.74 -2.25
N GLU A 79 -13.89 1.67 -2.64
CA GLU A 79 -14.22 2.73 -3.60
C GLU A 79 -14.68 2.15 -4.95
N ASN A 80 -13.97 1.14 -5.47
CA ASN A 80 -14.37 0.46 -6.71
C ASN A 80 -15.74 -0.20 -6.57
N PHE A 81 -16.04 -0.82 -5.42
CA PHE A 81 -17.35 -1.39 -5.16
C PHE A 81 -18.45 -0.34 -5.23
N TYR A 82 -18.26 0.82 -4.58
CA TYR A 82 -19.22 1.92 -4.62
C TYR A 82 -19.40 2.48 -6.04
N LEU A 83 -18.31 2.67 -6.79
CA LEU A 83 -18.36 3.17 -8.15
C LEU A 83 -19.10 2.20 -9.09
N ARG A 84 -18.84 0.90 -9.00
CA ARG A 84 -19.56 -0.13 -9.77
C ARG A 84 -21.05 -0.08 -9.48
N LYS A 85 -21.43 -0.10 -8.21
CA LYS A 85 -22.84 -0.01 -7.79
C LYS A 85 -23.52 1.25 -8.30
N TYR A 86 -22.80 2.38 -8.35
CA TYR A 86 -23.33 3.62 -8.89
C TYR A 86 -23.54 3.56 -10.41
N VAL A 87 -22.60 2.98 -11.15
CA VAL A 87 -22.71 2.76 -12.60
C VAL A 87 -23.90 1.85 -12.91
N ASP A 88 -24.05 0.73 -12.19
CA ASP A 88 -25.17 -0.19 -12.36
C ASP A 88 -26.51 0.55 -12.18
N LYS A 89 -26.61 1.42 -11.17
CA LYS A 89 -27.81 2.22 -10.91
C LYS A 89 -28.09 3.25 -12.00
N ILE A 90 -27.05 3.84 -12.61
CA ILE A 90 -27.24 4.73 -13.76
C ILE A 90 -27.77 3.94 -14.95
N GLN A 91 -27.23 2.75 -15.21
CA GLN A 91 -27.69 1.89 -16.30
C GLN A 91 -29.16 1.48 -16.12
N GLU A 92 -29.56 1.10 -14.90
CA GLU A 92 -30.98 0.86 -14.56
C GLU A 92 -31.87 2.10 -14.82
N LEU A 93 -31.36 3.30 -14.57
CA LEU A 93 -32.08 4.55 -14.82
C LEU A 93 -32.13 4.92 -16.32
N GLU A 94 -31.12 4.58 -17.11
CA GLU A 94 -31.17 4.73 -18.57
C GLU A 94 -32.21 3.79 -19.20
N GLU A 95 -32.44 2.62 -18.61
CA GLU A 95 -33.51 1.70 -19.01
C GLU A 95 -34.92 2.16 -18.59
N MET A 96 -35.03 3.18 -17.73
CA MET A 96 -36.30 3.86 -17.40
C MET A 96 -36.73 4.78 -18.55
N THR A 97 -36.97 4.18 -19.70
CA THR A 97 -37.65 4.83 -20.81
C THR A 97 -39.05 5.24 -20.38
N ASN A 98 -39.51 6.38 -20.92
CA ASN A 98 -40.78 6.97 -20.54
C ASN A 98 -41.92 6.00 -20.91
N THR A 99 -42.45 5.27 -19.93
CA THR A 99 -43.55 4.29 -20.12
C THR A 99 -44.89 4.95 -20.44
N SER A 100 -44.94 6.28 -20.36
CA SER A 100 -46.13 7.05 -20.66
C SER A 100 -46.37 7.13 -22.17
N LYS A 101 -47.65 7.05 -22.56
CA LYS A 101 -48.08 7.23 -23.95
C LYS A 101 -47.50 8.53 -24.51
N ARG A 102 -47.04 8.48 -25.76
CA ARG A 102 -46.55 9.66 -26.47
C ARG A 102 -47.66 10.71 -26.57
N LEU A 103 -47.30 11.99 -26.65
CA LEU A 103 -48.25 13.10 -26.63
C LEU A 103 -49.29 12.98 -27.75
N ASP A 104 -48.88 12.54 -28.94
CA ASP A 104 -49.74 12.27 -30.10
C ASP A 104 -50.68 11.07 -29.92
N GLN A 105 -50.40 10.16 -28.98
CA GLN A 105 -51.25 9.02 -28.63
C GLN A 105 -52.30 9.35 -27.55
N LEU A 106 -52.27 10.57 -27.01
CA LEU A 106 -53.22 11.05 -26.00
C LEU A 106 -54.38 11.79 -26.66
N LYS A 107 -55.57 11.73 -26.06
CA LYS A 107 -56.70 12.58 -26.48
C LYS A 107 -56.44 14.05 -26.17
N ASP A 108 -57.01 14.99 -26.92
CA ASP A 108 -56.78 16.44 -26.80
C ASP A 108 -56.80 16.98 -25.35
N ARG A 109 -57.75 16.53 -24.53
CA ARG A 109 -57.84 16.98 -23.13
C ARG A 109 -56.64 16.51 -22.29
N GLN A 110 -56.17 15.29 -22.53
CA GLN A 110 -55.00 14.71 -21.86
C GLN A 110 -53.71 15.38 -22.34
N GLN A 111 -53.61 15.69 -23.64
CA GLN A 111 -52.50 16.47 -24.20
C GLN A 111 -52.39 17.85 -23.53
N ARG A 112 -53.49 18.61 -23.49
CA ARG A 112 -53.52 19.94 -22.86
C ARG A 112 -53.13 19.88 -21.39
N ARG A 113 -53.60 18.88 -20.65
CA ARG A 113 -53.22 18.68 -19.24
C ARG A 113 -51.73 18.40 -19.10
N LYS A 114 -51.17 17.52 -19.94
CA LYS A 114 -49.76 17.16 -19.91
C LYS A 114 -48.84 18.35 -20.26
N ILE A 115 -49.22 19.14 -21.26
CA ILE A 115 -48.51 20.38 -21.62
C ILE A 115 -48.56 21.39 -20.47
N LYS A 116 -49.70 21.53 -19.79
CA LYS A 116 -49.83 22.43 -18.63
C LYS A 116 -48.95 21.98 -17.46
N GLU A 117 -48.88 20.69 -17.18
CA GLU A 117 -48.00 20.11 -16.15
C GLU A 117 -46.52 20.36 -16.50
N LEU A 118 -46.12 20.13 -17.76
CA LEU A 118 -44.77 20.43 -18.26
C LEU A 118 -44.41 21.91 -18.09
N LYS A 119 -45.32 22.82 -18.47
CA LYS A 119 -45.12 24.27 -18.28
C LYS A 119 -44.90 24.62 -16.81
N THR A 120 -45.75 24.10 -15.92
CA THR A 120 -45.65 24.36 -14.47
C THR A 120 -44.33 23.83 -13.89
N ASN A 121 -43.87 22.66 -14.35
CA ASN A 121 -42.60 22.09 -13.90
C ASN A 121 -41.40 22.90 -14.42
N VAL A 122 -41.43 23.36 -15.67
CA VAL A 122 -40.39 24.24 -16.22
C VAL A 122 -40.36 25.56 -15.47
N GLU A 123 -41.51 26.20 -15.17
CA GLU A 123 -41.56 27.42 -14.34
C GLU A 123 -40.90 27.22 -12.97
N ARG A 124 -41.13 26.08 -12.31
CA ARG A 124 -40.49 25.75 -11.02
C ARG A 124 -38.98 25.54 -11.15
N ALA A 125 -38.54 24.80 -12.16
CA ALA A 125 -37.11 24.58 -12.40
C ALA A 125 -36.39 25.89 -12.77
N LEU A 126 -37.06 26.76 -13.53
CA LEU A 126 -36.55 28.08 -13.91
C LEU A 126 -36.49 29.04 -12.73
N TRP A 127 -37.42 28.95 -11.78
CA TRP A 127 -37.34 29.72 -10.54
C TRP A 127 -36.03 29.44 -9.80
N PHE A 128 -35.63 28.16 -9.72
CA PHE A 128 -34.34 27.77 -9.15
C PHE A 128 -33.18 28.36 -9.95
N ALA A 129 -33.16 28.19 -11.28
CA ALA A 129 -32.08 28.73 -12.14
C ALA A 129 -31.92 30.26 -12.02
N LYS A 130 -33.04 30.99 -11.91
CA LYS A 130 -33.06 32.44 -11.71
C LYS A 130 -32.42 32.87 -10.38
N ALA A 131 -32.56 32.07 -9.32
CA ALA A 131 -31.93 32.35 -8.03
C ALA A 131 -30.39 32.32 -8.10
N PHE A 132 -29.82 31.61 -9.08
CA PHE A 132 -28.38 31.53 -9.34
C PHE A 132 -27.92 32.45 -10.49
N GLY A 133 -28.75 33.41 -10.90
CA GLY A 133 -28.41 34.39 -11.94
C GLY A 133 -28.51 33.89 -13.38
N LEU A 134 -29.01 32.67 -13.61
CA LEU A 134 -29.24 32.15 -14.95
C LEU A 134 -30.58 32.67 -15.49
N ARG A 135 -30.57 33.26 -16.68
CA ARG A 135 -31.78 33.72 -17.39
C ARG A 135 -31.98 32.90 -18.65
N LEU A 136 -33.13 32.24 -18.74
CA LEU A 136 -33.50 31.44 -19.90
C LEU A 136 -34.33 32.30 -20.87
N ALA A 137 -34.00 32.26 -22.17
CA ALA A 137 -34.64 33.10 -23.17
C ALA A 137 -35.98 32.53 -23.68
N SER A 138 -36.07 31.22 -23.93
CA SER A 138 -37.31 30.55 -24.36
C SER A 138 -37.22 29.03 -24.16
N VAL A 139 -38.37 28.35 -24.09
CA VAL A 139 -38.45 26.88 -24.08
C VAL A 139 -39.50 26.42 -25.09
N THR A 140 -39.05 25.77 -26.15
CA THR A 140 -39.92 25.21 -27.20
C THR A 140 -40.04 23.70 -27.04
N PHE A 141 -41.28 23.19 -27.03
CA PHE A 141 -41.55 21.74 -27.03
C PHE A 141 -41.94 21.30 -28.44
N LYS A 142 -41.07 20.50 -29.08
CA LYS A 142 -41.37 19.94 -30.38
C LYS A 142 -42.12 18.62 -30.24
N ALA A 143 -43.38 18.59 -30.68
CA ALA A 143 -44.08 17.34 -30.93
C ALA A 143 -43.57 16.75 -32.25
N THR A 144 -43.28 15.45 -32.30
CA THR A 144 -42.75 14.75 -33.49
C THR A 144 -43.65 14.76 -34.72
N ASN A 145 -44.83 15.38 -34.65
CA ASN A 145 -45.74 15.59 -35.77
C ASN A 145 -45.95 17.11 -35.96
N ASP A 146 -45.10 17.75 -36.77
CA ASP A 146 -45.20 19.04 -37.50
C ASP A 146 -46.22 20.13 -37.07
N LYS A 147 -46.55 20.20 -35.79
CA LYS A 147 -47.24 21.33 -35.15
C LYS A 147 -46.42 21.70 -33.94
N ASP A 148 -45.43 22.54 -34.18
CA ASP A 148 -44.59 23.12 -33.13
C ASP A 148 -45.51 23.86 -32.14
N ALA A 149 -45.56 23.39 -30.90
CA ALA A 149 -46.14 24.12 -29.80
C ALA A 149 -45.03 24.97 -29.18
N SER A 150 -44.77 26.11 -29.81
CA SER A 150 -43.87 27.12 -29.27
C SER A 150 -44.55 27.79 -28.06
N ILE A 151 -43.86 27.79 -26.92
CA ILE A 151 -44.29 28.51 -25.73
C ILE A 151 -43.21 29.55 -25.44
N GLU A 152 -43.50 30.81 -25.72
CA GLU A 152 -42.70 31.92 -25.21
C GLU A 152 -42.96 32.05 -23.70
N LEU A 153 -41.87 32.25 -22.93
CA LEU A 153 -41.90 32.39 -21.47
C LEU A 153 -42.15 33.84 -21.06
#